data_AF-A0A942SWF4-F1
#
_entry.id   AF-A0A942SWF4-F1
#
_cell.length_a   1.000
_cell.length_b   1.000
_cell.length_c   1.000
_cell.angle_alpha   90.00
_cell.angle_beta   90.00
_cell.angle_gamma   90.00
#
_symmetry.space_group_name_H-M   'P 1'
#
loop_
_entity.id
_entity.type
_entity.pdbx_description
1 polymer ?
#
loop_
_entity_poly.entity_id
_entity_poly.type
_entity_poly.pdbx_seq_one_letter_code
_entity_poly.pdbx_strand_id
1 'polypeptide(L)'
;MPKGEGKEHLQKVLETLSSVSSLNTTLPYHQLVSFYQRHFARQPFFIHLGVRTEETNKLLLNEAQKGVRLMELTLAGEDCLFGELEIQKERRLQL
;
A
#
# COMPACT_ATOMS: atom_id res chain seq x y z
N MET A 1 12.79 -18.31 5.64
CA MET A 1 12.09 -17.72 4.47
C MET A 1 13.00 -17.85 3.27
N PRO A 2 12.52 -18.34 2.11
CA PRO A 2 13.38 -18.53 0.95
C PRO A 2 13.84 -17.15 0.43
N LYS A 3 15.14 -17.01 0.16
CA LYS A 3 15.71 -15.79 -0.43
C LYS A 3 15.36 -15.76 -1.91
N GLY A 4 14.32 -15.00 -2.30
CA GLY A 4 14.06 -14.74 -3.73
C GLY A 4 12.63 -14.37 -4.10
N GLU A 5 11.63 -14.92 -3.40
CA GLU A 5 10.22 -14.83 -3.83
C GLU A 5 9.68 -13.38 -3.86
N GLY A 6 10.07 -12.54 -2.90
CA GLY A 6 9.58 -11.16 -2.82
C GLY A 6 10.03 -10.28 -3.98
N LYS A 7 11.25 -10.50 -4.51
CA LYS A 7 11.81 -9.70 -5.60
C LYS A 7 11.16 -10.06 -6.94
N GLU A 8 10.99 -11.35 -7.21
CA GLU A 8 10.30 -11.82 -8.42
C GLU A 8 8.82 -11.45 -8.42
N HIS A 9 8.17 -11.49 -7.25
CA HIS A 9 6.79 -11.08 -7.13
C HIS A 9 6.64 -9.58 -7.41
N LEU A 10 7.47 -8.73 -6.79
CA LEU A 10 7.46 -7.30 -7.04
C LEU A 10 7.75 -6.96 -8.51
N GLN A 11 8.70 -7.66 -9.12
CA GLN A 11 9.03 -7.48 -10.52
C GLN A 11 7.84 -7.79 -11.44
N LYS A 12 7.15 -8.92 -11.24
CA LYS A 12 5.95 -9.27 -12.03
C LYS A 12 4.82 -8.25 -11.86
N VAL A 13 4.68 -7.68 -10.67
CA VAL A 13 3.66 -6.66 -10.46
C VAL A 13 4.02 -5.37 -11.21
N LEU A 14 5.27 -4.92 -11.13
CA LEU A 14 5.74 -3.75 -11.87
C LEU A 14 5.60 -3.94 -13.38
N GLU A 15 5.94 -5.13 -13.89
CA GLU A 15 5.75 -5.50 -15.30
C GLU A 15 4.26 -5.44 -15.70
N THR A 16 3.36 -5.98 -14.87
CA THR A 16 1.90 -5.93 -15.11
C THR A 16 1.35 -4.51 -15.06
N LEU A 17 1.84 -3.66 -14.15
CA LEU A 17 1.44 -2.26 -14.07
C LEU A 17 1.91 -1.46 -15.29
N SER A 18 3.12 -1.76 -15.79
CA SER A 18 3.67 -1.12 -16.98
C SER A 18 2.93 -1.53 -18.26
N SER A 19 2.45 -2.77 -18.36
CA SER A 19 1.73 -3.25 -19.55
C SER A 19 0.31 -2.70 -19.67
N VAL A 20 -0.31 -2.30 -18.55
CA VAL A 20 -1.62 -1.64 -18.54
C VAL A 20 -1.52 -0.13 -18.83
N SER A 21 -0.31 0.45 -18.69
CA SER A 21 -0.02 1.88 -18.84
C SER A 21 0.77 2.15 -20.12
N SER A 22 0.15 1.99 -21.29
CA SER A 22 0.76 2.41 -22.56
C SER A 22 0.78 3.93 -22.76
N LEU A 23 0.14 4.70 -21.87
CA LEU A 23 0.11 6.17 -21.87
C LEU A 23 0.16 6.70 -20.42
N ASN A 24 1.27 7.37 -20.08
CA ASN A 24 1.53 8.15 -18.87
C ASN A 24 1.82 7.42 -17.54
N THR A 25 3.04 7.69 -17.08
CA THR A 25 3.77 7.27 -15.87
C THR A 25 3.23 7.88 -14.57
N THR A 26 1.93 7.78 -14.32
CA THR A 26 1.40 7.86 -12.95
C THR A 26 0.05 7.19 -12.93
N LEU A 27 0.03 5.88 -12.65
CA LEU A 27 -1.23 5.24 -12.28
C LEU A 27 -1.72 5.95 -11.00
N PRO A 28 -2.90 6.58 -11.00
CA PRO A 28 -3.41 7.20 -9.80
C PRO A 28 -3.46 6.18 -8.66
N TYR A 29 -3.00 6.56 -7.47
CA TYR A 29 -2.85 5.68 -6.31
C TYR A 29 -4.09 4.79 -6.06
N HIS A 30 -5.29 5.34 -6.24
CA HIS A 30 -6.55 4.62 -6.08
C HIS A 30 -6.76 3.49 -7.12
N GLN A 31 -6.33 3.69 -8.38
CA GLN A 31 -6.44 2.67 -9.43
C GLN A 31 -5.48 1.52 -9.15
N LEU A 32 -4.29 1.85 -8.64
CA LEU A 32 -3.25 0.90 -8.28
C LEU A 32 -3.73 -0.01 -7.15
N VAL A 33 -4.27 0.56 -6.07
CA VAL A 33 -4.85 -0.22 -4.96
C VAL A 33 -6.05 -1.05 -5.42
N SER A 34 -6.94 -0.49 -6.25
CA SER A 34 -8.10 -1.22 -6.77
C SER A 34 -7.71 -2.42 -7.63
N PHE A 35 -6.63 -2.31 -8.41
CA PHE A 35 -6.09 -3.43 -9.18
C PHE A 35 -5.54 -4.52 -8.26
N TYR A 36 -4.72 -4.14 -7.27
CA TYR A 36 -4.17 -5.08 -6.30
C TYR A 36 -5.25 -5.87 -5.57
N GLN A 37 -6.28 -5.20 -5.08
CA GLN A 37 -7.39 -5.82 -4.36
C GLN A 37 -8.18 -6.83 -5.20
N ARG A 38 -8.24 -6.64 -6.53
CA ARG A 38 -9.02 -7.51 -7.43
C ARG A 38 -8.23 -8.69 -7.96
N HIS A 39 -6.94 -8.52 -8.20
CA HIS A 39 -6.13 -9.49 -8.95
C HIS A 39 -5.13 -10.27 -8.10
N PHE A 40 -4.85 -9.84 -6.87
CA PHE A 40 -3.91 -10.52 -5.98
C PHE A 40 -4.60 -11.06 -4.74
N ALA A 41 -4.08 -12.18 -4.24
CA ALA A 41 -4.40 -12.63 -2.90
C ALA A 41 -4.05 -11.52 -1.89
N ARG A 42 -4.90 -11.37 -0.84
CA ARG A 42 -4.69 -10.35 0.19
C ARG A 42 -3.29 -10.51 0.77
N GLN A 43 -2.51 -9.43 0.69
CA GLN A 43 -1.16 -9.41 1.25
C GLN A 43 -1.24 -9.16 2.76
N PRO A 44 -0.36 -9.77 3.57
CA PRO A 44 -0.34 -9.58 5.02
C PRO A 44 0.15 -8.19 5.44
N PHE A 45 0.82 -7.46 4.53
CA PHE A 45 1.34 -6.12 4.77
C PHE A 45 0.96 -5.16 3.64
N PHE A 46 0.75 -3.90 3.98
CA PHE A 46 0.55 -2.80 3.04
C PHE A 46 1.56 -1.69 3.36
N ILE A 47 2.43 -1.36 2.41
CA ILE A 47 3.46 -0.33 2.59
C ILE A 47 2.97 0.96 1.95
N HIS A 48 2.82 2.00 2.76
CA HIS A 48 2.52 3.35 2.31
C HIS A 48 3.79 4.17 2.16
N LEU A 49 3.87 4.91 1.05
CA LEU A 49 4.90 5.91 0.78
C LEU A 49 4.20 7.14 0.18
N GLY A 50 4.44 8.32 0.74
CA GLY A 50 3.95 9.59 0.22
C GLY A 50 3.05 10.35 1.17
N VAL A 51 2.25 11.26 0.62
CA VAL A 51 1.42 12.18 1.41
C VAL A 51 0.09 11.53 1.79
N ARG A 52 -0.25 11.61 3.08
CA ARG A 52 -1.54 11.14 3.61
C ARG A 52 -2.63 12.20 3.40
N THR A 53 -3.50 11.96 2.43
CA THR A 53 -4.76 12.70 2.28
C THR A 53 -5.89 12.04 3.09
N GLU A 54 -7.04 12.70 3.22
CA GLU A 54 -8.22 12.06 3.82
C GLU A 54 -8.65 10.79 3.05
N GLU A 55 -8.63 10.81 1.71
CA GLU A 55 -8.98 9.60 0.94
C GLU A 55 -7.97 8.48 1.18
N THR A 56 -6.69 8.83 1.28
CA THR A 56 -5.62 7.87 1.57
C THR A 56 -5.80 7.25 2.96
N ASN A 57 -6.15 8.05 3.98
CA ASN A 57 -6.44 7.56 5.31
C ASN A 57 -7.64 6.62 5.34
N LYS A 58 -8.72 6.92 4.61
CA LYS A 58 -9.89 6.03 4.48
C LYS A 58 -9.52 4.69 3.84
N LEU A 59 -8.69 4.71 2.81
CA LEU A 59 -8.20 3.51 2.14
C LEU A 59 -7.35 2.65 3.07
N LEU A 60 -6.39 3.27 3.76
CA LEU A 60 -5.51 2.58 4.70
C LEU A 60 -6.31 2.01 5.89
N LEU A 61 -7.30 2.75 6.41
CA LEU A 61 -8.21 2.25 7.45
C LEU A 61 -8.97 1.00 6.99
N ASN A 62 -9.47 0.99 5.75
CA ASN A 62 -10.13 -0.18 5.17
C ASN A 62 -9.18 -1.39 5.09
N GLU A 63 -7.90 -1.19 4.76
CA GLU A 63 -6.91 -2.27 4.77
C GLU A 63 -6.54 -2.74 6.20
N ALA A 64 -6.46 -1.82 7.17
CA ALA A 64 -6.25 -2.20 8.58
C ALA A 64 -7.42 -3.03 9.14
N GLN A 65 -8.66 -2.68 8.81
CA GLN A 65 -9.86 -3.45 9.22
C GLN A 65 -9.87 -4.85 8.62
N LYS A 66 -9.20 -5.02 7.48
CA LYS A 66 -8.95 -6.29 6.81
C LYS A 66 -7.82 -7.10 7.47
N GLY A 67 -7.28 -6.67 8.61
CA GLY A 67 -6.19 -7.38 9.29
C GLY A 67 -4.86 -7.30 8.54
N VAL A 68 -4.73 -6.40 7.57
CA VAL A 68 -3.47 -6.11 6.90
C VAL A 68 -2.63 -5.23 7.83
N ARG A 69 -1.38 -5.60 8.07
CA ARG A 69 -0.46 -4.76 8.84
C ARG A 69 0.01 -3.60 7.97
N LEU A 70 -0.18 -2.38 8.43
CA LEU A 70 0.22 -1.19 7.70
C LEU A 70 1.64 -0.81 8.08
N MET A 71 2.46 -0.51 7.07
CA MET A 71 3.84 -0.05 7.24
C MET A 71 3.99 1.30 6.52
N GLU A 72 4.82 2.18 7.04
CA GLU A 72 5.12 3.47 6.43
C GLU A 72 6.61 3.57 6.11
N LEU A 73 6.90 4.22 5.00
CA LEU A 73 8.23 4.64 4.62
C LEU A 73 8.26 6.17 4.57
N THR A 74 8.96 6.77 5.53
CA THR A 74 9.01 8.23 5.73
C THR A 74 10.40 8.75 5.43
N LEU A 75 10.48 9.86 4.71
CA LEU A 75 11.74 10.53 4.43
C LEU A 75 12.18 11.35 5.65
N ALA A 76 13.42 11.16 6.09
CA ALA A 76 14.03 11.86 7.21
C ALA A 76 15.36 12.49 6.75
N GLY A 77 15.27 13.60 6.00
CA GLY A 77 16.44 14.22 5.37
C GLY A 77 16.97 13.37 4.22
N GLU A 78 18.24 12.95 4.31
CA GLU A 78 18.87 12.03 3.34
C GLU A 78 18.56 10.56 3.65
N ASP A 79 18.02 10.28 4.84
CA ASP A 79 17.70 8.94 5.30
C ASP A 79 16.22 8.60 5.10
N CYS A 80 15.95 7.31 5.23
CA CYS A 80 14.61 6.77 5.15
C CYS A 80 14.29 5.92 6.37
N LEU A 81 13.15 6.21 7.01
CA LEU A 81 12.63 5.47 8.15
C LEU A 81 11.51 4.54 7.69
N PHE A 82 11.64 3.25 8.00
CA PHE A 82 10.61 2.26 7.77
C PHE A 82 10.04 1.79 9.11
N GLY A 83 8.73 1.91 9.30
CA GLY A 83 8.07 1.61 10.57
C GLY A 83 6.63 1.17 10.41
N GLU A 84 5.99 0.81 11.52
CA GLU A 84 4.56 0.50 11.53
C GLU A 84 3.75 1.79 11.40
N LEU A 85 2.76 1.79 10.51
CA LEU A 85 1.88 2.93 10.30
C LEU A 85 0.74 2.87 11.31
N GLU A 86 0.74 3.78 12.28
CA GLU A 86 -0.39 3.95 13.18
C GLU A 86 -1.53 4.69 12.47
N ILE A 87 -2.68 4.01 12.38
CA ILE A 87 -3.95 4.62 12.00
C ILE A 87 -4.86 4.67 13.20
N GLN A 88 -5.32 5.88 13.51
CA GLN A 88 -6.36 6.08 14.51
C GLN A 88 -7.65 5.44 14.00
N LYS A 89 -8.02 4.31 14.60
CA LYS A 89 -9.34 3.74 14.41
C LYS A 89 -10.34 4.69 15.06
N GLU A 90 -11.27 5.24 14.29
CA GLU A 90 -12.39 5.98 14.87
C GLU A 90 -13.06 5.09 15.92
N ARG A 91 -12.96 5.50 17.20
CA ARG A 91 -13.75 4.87 18.26
C ARG A 91 -15.20 5.18 17.94
N ARG A 92 -15.96 4.18 17.48
CA ARG A 92 -17.41 4.23 17.58
C ARG A 92 -17.74 4.36 19.06
N LEU A 93 -18.05 5.58 19.51
CA LEU A 93 -18.77 5.80 20.75
C LEU A 93 -20.12 5.09 20.56
N GLN A 94 -20.26 3.94 21.21
CA GLN A 94 -21.56 3.30 21.40
C GLN A 94 -22.32 4.20 22.39
N LEU A 95 -23.30 4.94 21.88
CA LEU A 95 -24.40 5.51 22.67
C LEU A 95 -25.60 4.58 22.53
#